data_AF-A0A9D2ARQ9-F1
#
_entry.id   AF-A0A9D2ARQ9-F1
#
_cell.length_a   1.000
_cell.length_b   1.000
_cell.length_c   1.000
_cell.angle_alpha   90.00
_cell.angle_beta   90.00
_cell.angle_gamma   90.00
#
_symmetry.space_group_name_H-M   'P 1'
#
loop_
_entity.id
_entity.type
_entity.pdbx_description
1 polymer ?
#
loop_
_entity_poly.entity_id
_entity_poly.type
_entity_poly.pdbx_seq_one_letter_code
_entity_poly.pdbx_strand_id
1 'polypeptide(L)'
;MNEKMPYYMAYPVPFSYDDERTERRDIEYLRSMYPDIPKRLLPYVEEECDRMEYENSMMYDQYPDKLQLKLMCRRICDNAERHERLCTGGCGEGETGAQSLRDLVEVMLYQELYRRRCDHRRMCRRFY
;
A
#
# COMPACT_ATOMS: atom_id res chain seq x y z
N MET A 1 27.24 0.11 -48.33
CA MET A 1 27.86 0.13 -46.99
C MET A 1 26.72 0.06 -45.99
N ASN A 2 26.61 -1.02 -45.22
CA ASN A 2 25.59 -1.11 -44.17
C ASN A 2 26.09 -0.29 -42.99
N GLU A 3 25.55 0.92 -42.82
CA GLU A 3 25.77 1.71 -41.62
C GLU A 3 25.28 0.89 -40.42
N LYS A 4 26.22 0.40 -39.61
CA LYS A 4 25.89 -0.30 -38.37
C LYS A 4 25.21 0.71 -37.46
N MET A 5 23.90 0.55 -37.28
CA MET A 5 23.13 1.33 -36.32
C MET A 5 23.82 1.23 -34.95
N PRO A 6 24.06 2.37 -34.28
CA PRO A 6 24.72 2.35 -32.99
C PRO A 6 23.84 1.60 -31.98
N TYR A 7 24.50 0.88 -31.06
CA TYR A 7 23.87 -0.08 -30.15
C TYR A 7 22.69 0.52 -29.36
N TYR A 8 22.78 1.81 -28.99
CA TYR A 8 21.74 2.53 -28.24
C TYR A 8 20.47 2.85 -29.05
N MET A 9 20.49 2.75 -30.39
CA MET A 9 19.30 2.91 -31.24
C MET A 9 18.67 1.58 -31.65
N ALA A 10 19.46 0.50 -31.69
CA ALA A 10 18.96 -0.85 -32.01
C ALA A 10 18.15 -1.46 -30.85
N TYR A 11 18.51 -1.09 -29.62
CA TYR A 11 17.76 -1.41 -28.42
C TYR A 11 17.43 -0.09 -27.74
N PRO A 12 16.31 0.56 -28.10
CA PRO A 12 15.84 1.70 -27.33
C PRO A 12 15.66 1.22 -25.90
N VAL A 13 16.58 1.66 -25.03
CA VAL A 13 16.47 1.44 -23.60
C VAL A 13 15.12 2.03 -23.21
N PRO A 14 14.17 1.26 -22.65
CA PRO A 14 12.93 1.83 -22.16
C PRO A 14 13.31 3.00 -21.27
N PHE A 15 12.87 4.20 -21.64
CA PHE A 15 13.21 5.43 -20.92
C PHE A 15 12.86 5.18 -19.44
N SER A 16 13.85 5.28 -18.56
CA SER A 16 13.72 5.15 -17.10
C SER A 16 12.74 6.15 -16.45
N TYR A 17 12.13 7.02 -17.25
CA TYR A 17 11.08 7.96 -16.85
C TYR A 17 9.66 7.37 -16.94
N ASP A 18 9.46 6.24 -17.65
CA ASP A 18 8.15 5.60 -17.78
C ASP A 18 7.88 4.52 -16.70
N ASP A 19 8.87 4.21 -15.86
CA ASP A 19 8.72 3.24 -14.77
C ASP A 19 7.68 3.69 -13.74
N GLU A 20 7.67 4.96 -13.32
CA GLU A 20 6.70 5.45 -12.32
C GLU A 20 5.25 5.40 -12.82
N ARG A 21 5.02 5.71 -14.11
CA ARG A 21 3.70 5.62 -14.74
C ARG A 21 3.26 4.19 -14.95
N THR A 22 4.20 3.29 -15.19
CA THR A 22 3.94 1.86 -15.38
C THR A 22 3.65 1.20 -14.02
N GLU A 23 4.46 1.48 -13.00
CA GLU A 23 4.23 1.06 -11.62
C GLU A 23 2.85 1.52 -11.10
N ARG A 24 2.43 2.78 -11.36
CA ARG A 24 1.09 3.24 -10.95
C ARG A 24 -0.04 2.47 -11.64
N ARG A 25 0.09 2.19 -12.94
CA ARG A 25 -0.90 1.40 -13.70
C ARG A 25 -0.96 -0.04 -13.21
N ASP A 26 0.20 -0.64 -12.94
CA ASP A 26 0.30 -2.00 -12.43
C ASP A 26 -0.31 -2.12 -11.03
N ILE A 27 -0.08 -1.13 -10.16
CA ILE A 27 -0.70 -1.09 -8.82
C ILE A 27 -2.22 -0.99 -8.91
N GLU A 28 -2.75 -0.13 -9.77
CA GLU A 28 -4.20 -0.01 -9.97
C GLU A 28 -4.81 -1.32 -10.51
N TYR A 29 -4.11 -1.96 -11.45
CA TYR A 29 -4.49 -3.27 -11.97
C TYR A 29 -4.50 -4.35 -10.88
N LEU A 30 -3.44 -4.44 -10.07
CA LEU A 30 -3.34 -5.40 -8.97
C LEU A 30 -4.40 -5.17 -7.90
N ARG A 31 -4.72 -3.92 -7.59
CA ARG A 31 -5.83 -3.56 -6.68
C ARG A 31 -7.18 -4.05 -7.21
N SER A 32 -7.39 -4.04 -8.53
CA SER A 32 -8.63 -4.54 -9.12
C SER A 32 -8.83 -6.05 -8.95
N MET A 33 -7.72 -6.79 -8.85
CA MET A 33 -7.67 -8.25 -8.66
C MET A 33 -7.79 -8.68 -7.20
N TYR A 34 -7.85 -7.74 -6.24
CA TYR A 34 -7.98 -8.09 -4.84
C TYR A 34 -9.32 -8.78 -4.54
N PRO A 35 -9.33 -9.79 -3.64
CA PRO A 35 -10.56 -10.40 -3.16
C PRO A 35 -11.49 -9.38 -2.51
N ASP A 36 -12.79 -9.71 -2.43
CA ASP A 36 -13.83 -8.78 -1.99
C ASP A 36 -13.57 -8.17 -0.60
N ILE A 37 -13.05 -8.95 0.34
CA ILE A 37 -12.77 -8.51 1.72
C ILE A 37 -11.65 -7.44 1.74
N PRO A 38 -10.42 -7.70 1.26
CA PRO A 38 -9.39 -6.68 1.11
C PRO A 38 -9.84 -5.45 0.32
N LYS A 39 -10.61 -5.64 -0.76
CA LYS A 39 -11.08 -4.55 -1.61
C LYS A 39 -11.97 -3.56 -0.85
N ARG A 40 -12.79 -4.06 0.06
CA ARG A 40 -13.62 -3.25 0.97
C ARG A 40 -12.83 -2.62 2.10
N LEU A 41 -11.80 -3.31 2.59
CA LEU A 41 -10.96 -2.83 3.67
C LEU A 41 -9.99 -1.71 3.24
N LEU A 42 -9.51 -1.77 2.00
CA LEU A 42 -8.54 -0.85 1.42
C LEU A 42 -8.82 0.65 1.69
N PRO A 43 -10.03 1.19 1.47
CA PRO A 43 -10.32 2.60 1.74
C PRO A 43 -10.11 2.98 3.22
N TYR A 44 -10.43 2.11 4.18
CA TYR A 44 -10.21 2.41 5.60
C TYR A 44 -8.72 2.43 5.96
N VAL A 45 -7.93 1.55 5.33
CA VAL A 45 -6.46 1.55 5.50
C VAL A 45 -5.86 2.80 4.88
N GLU A 46 -6.30 3.19 3.68
CA GLU A 46 -5.84 4.40 3.01
C GLU A 46 -6.16 5.65 3.82
N GLU A 47 -7.39 5.78 4.33
CA GLU A 47 -7.84 6.89 5.18
C GLU A 47 -6.99 7.00 6.46
N GLU A 48 -6.74 5.89 7.15
CA GLU A 48 -5.94 5.87 8.37
C GLU A 48 -4.48 6.25 8.12
N CYS A 49 -3.93 5.84 6.98
CA CYS A 49 -2.62 6.28 6.53
C CYS A 49 -2.62 7.76 6.12
N ASP A 50 -3.66 8.27 5.45
CA ASP A 50 -3.79 9.68 5.02
C ASP A 50 -3.77 10.62 6.23
N ARG A 51 -4.44 10.24 7.32
CA ARG A 51 -4.40 11.00 8.58
C ARG A 51 -3.00 11.09 9.18
N MET A 52 -2.13 10.14 8.84
CA MET A 52 -0.73 10.10 9.29
C MET A 52 0.25 10.72 8.26
N GLU A 53 -0.22 11.27 7.14
CA GLU A 53 0.62 11.93 6.12
C GLU A 53 0.96 13.40 6.44
N TYR A 54 1.14 13.74 7.71
CA TYR A 54 1.63 15.06 8.09
C TYR A 54 3.17 15.08 8.25
N GLU A 55 3.76 16.26 8.12
CA GLU A 55 5.21 16.46 8.33
C GLU A 55 5.62 16.07 9.76
N ASN A 56 6.76 15.39 9.92
CA ASN A 56 7.22 14.85 11.20
C ASN A 56 6.25 13.84 11.86
N SER A 57 5.43 13.17 11.05
CA SER A 57 4.66 12.01 11.47
C SER A 57 5.56 10.83 11.83
N MET A 58 5.11 10.02 12.79
CA MET A 58 5.72 8.73 13.14
C MET A 58 5.89 7.80 11.92
N MET A 59 5.10 7.99 10.86
CA MET A 59 5.25 7.25 9.60
C MET A 59 6.67 7.37 9.02
N TYR A 60 7.26 8.56 9.11
CA TYR A 60 8.53 8.89 8.45
C TYR A 60 9.76 8.74 9.33
N ASP A 61 9.57 8.30 10.59
CA ASP A 61 10.69 8.00 11.48
C ASP A 61 11.59 6.90 10.90
N GLN A 62 12.86 6.91 11.32
CA GLN A 62 13.82 5.88 10.92
C GLN A 62 13.30 4.48 11.32
N TYR A 63 12.71 4.39 12.51
CA TYR A 63 12.07 3.19 13.04
C TYR A 63 10.68 3.56 13.60
N PRO A 64 9.58 3.18 12.93
CA PRO A 64 8.24 3.43 13.45
C PRO A 64 8.00 2.62 14.72
N ASP A 65 7.30 3.22 15.69
CA ASP A 65 6.97 2.55 16.96
C ASP A 65 5.95 1.43 16.74
N LYS A 66 6.25 0.24 17.25
CA LYS A 66 5.41 -0.96 17.13
C LYS A 66 4.07 -0.79 17.83
N LEU A 67 4.01 -0.06 18.94
CA LEU A 67 2.75 0.16 19.65
C LEU A 67 1.80 1.03 18.82
N GLN A 68 2.31 2.13 18.27
CA GLN A 68 1.51 3.03 17.45
C GLN A 68 0.98 2.35 16.18
N LEU A 69 1.80 1.51 15.54
CA LEU A 69 1.34 0.66 14.42
C LEU A 69 0.18 -0.27 14.81
N LYS A 70 0.29 -0.95 15.95
CA LYS A 70 -0.80 -1.81 16.46
C LYS A 70 -2.07 -1.02 16.81
N LEU A 71 -1.92 0.21 17.29
CA LEU A 71 -3.06 1.10 17.56
C LEU A 71 -3.74 1.55 16.26
N MET A 72 -2.98 1.81 15.18
CA MET A 72 -3.54 2.07 13.86
C MET A 72 -4.32 0.87 13.34
N CYS A 73 -3.76 -0.34 13.39
CA CYS A 73 -4.48 -1.56 13.02
C CYS A 73 -5.80 -1.70 13.79
N ARG A 74 -5.78 -1.43 15.10
CA ARG A 74 -6.99 -1.49 15.93
C ARG A 74 -8.04 -0.49 15.49
N ARG A 75 -7.68 0.77 15.20
CA ARG A 75 -8.62 1.79 14.69
C ARG A 75 -9.25 1.37 13.37
N ILE A 76 -8.45 0.80 12.46
CA ILE A 76 -8.95 0.27 11.19
C ILE A 76 -9.97 -0.84 11.44
N CYS A 77 -9.65 -1.80 12.31
CA CYS A 77 -10.57 -2.88 12.67
C CYS A 77 -11.86 -2.33 13.28
N ASP A 78 -11.75 -1.40 14.24
CA ASP A 78 -12.91 -0.76 14.88
C ASP A 78 -13.78 0.01 13.87
N ASN A 79 -13.17 0.65 12.86
CA ASN A 79 -13.91 1.37 11.80
C ASN A 79 -14.54 0.41 10.79
N ALA A 80 -13.82 -0.64 10.40
CA ALA A 80 -14.32 -1.68 9.51
C ALA A 80 -15.54 -2.38 10.13
N GLU A 81 -15.49 -2.70 11.42
CA GLU A 81 -16.62 -3.28 12.17
C GLU A 81 -17.83 -2.34 12.27
N ARG A 82 -17.61 -1.02 12.33
CA ARG A 82 -18.68 -0.01 12.40
C ARG A 82 -19.39 0.20 11.08
N HIS A 83 -18.63 0.28 9.98
CA HIS A 83 -19.15 0.61 8.65
C HIS A 83 -19.63 -0.62 7.88
N GLU A 84 -18.95 -1.74 8.06
CA GLU A 84 -19.34 -3.01 7.49
C GLU A 84 -19.69 -3.95 8.63
N ARG A 85 -20.96 -4.35 8.72
CA ARG A 85 -21.32 -5.61 9.37
C ARG A 85 -20.75 -6.78 8.56
N LEU A 86 -19.43 -6.81 8.33
CA LEU A 86 -18.71 -7.82 7.56
C LEU A 86 -18.88 -9.22 8.17
N CYS A 87 -19.35 -9.26 9.42
CA CYS A 87 -19.60 -10.45 10.21
C CYS A 87 -21.00 -11.06 10.07
N THR A 88 -21.93 -10.51 9.27
CA THR A 88 -23.31 -11.06 9.18
C THR A 88 -23.53 -12.03 8.00
N GLY A 89 -22.53 -12.24 7.14
CA GLY A 89 -22.68 -12.96 5.88
C GLY A 89 -21.71 -14.11 5.66
N GLY A 90 -21.64 -15.07 6.58
CA GLY A 90 -21.21 -16.44 6.26
C GLY A 90 -19.72 -16.77 6.37
N CYS A 91 -19.18 -16.84 7.58
CA CYS A 91 -18.13 -17.79 7.96
C CYS A 91 -17.94 -17.80 9.49
N GLY A 92 -18.27 -18.94 10.11
CA GLY A 92 -17.93 -19.39 11.47
C GLY A 92 -17.71 -18.36 12.58
N GLU A 93 -18.59 -18.35 13.58
CA GLU A 93 -18.49 -17.64 14.86
C GLU A 93 -17.28 -18.11 15.71
N GLY A 94 -16.05 -17.84 15.27
CA GLY A 94 -14.83 -18.20 15.98
C GLY A 94 -13.87 -17.02 16.14
N GLU A 95 -13.25 -16.92 17.31
CA GLU A 95 -12.17 -15.96 17.62
C GLU A 95 -11.04 -15.98 16.57
N THR A 96 -10.86 -17.11 15.87
CA THR A 96 -9.90 -17.33 14.80
C THR A 96 -10.18 -16.51 13.53
N GLY A 97 -11.46 -16.25 13.21
CA GLY A 97 -11.84 -15.43 12.04
C GLY A 97 -11.52 -13.96 12.24
N ALA A 98 -11.76 -13.45 13.46
CA ALA A 98 -11.42 -12.09 13.85
C ALA A 98 -9.90 -11.88 13.89
N GLN A 99 -9.13 -12.87 14.36
CA GLN A 99 -7.67 -12.85 14.32
C GLN A 99 -7.14 -12.83 12.88
N SER A 100 -7.70 -13.67 12.00
CA SER A 100 -7.31 -13.70 10.58
C SER A 100 -7.59 -12.38 9.85
N LEU A 101 -8.71 -11.72 10.18
CA LEU A 101 -9.03 -10.40 9.62
C LEU A 101 -8.09 -9.32 10.15
N ARG A 102 -7.74 -9.37 11.44
CA ARG A 102 -6.78 -8.44 12.04
C ARG A 102 -5.39 -8.61 11.42
N ASP A 103 -4.94 -9.84 11.20
CA ASP A 103 -3.68 -10.14 10.54
C ASP A 103 -3.68 -9.62 9.09
N LEU A 104 -4.81 -9.78 8.38
CA LEU A 104 -4.99 -9.21 7.05
C LEU A 104 -4.90 -7.67 7.05
N VAL A 105 -5.58 -7.00 7.99
CA VAL A 105 -5.52 -5.55 8.18
C VAL A 105 -4.08 -5.11 8.43
N GLU A 106 -3.36 -5.83 9.28
CA GLU A 106 -1.97 -5.53 9.62
C GLU A 106 -1.04 -5.63 8.41
N VAL A 107 -1.16 -6.69 7.61
CA VAL A 107 -0.39 -6.85 6.37
C VAL A 107 -0.69 -5.72 5.38
N MET A 108 -1.98 -5.40 5.18
CA MET A 108 -2.40 -4.33 4.27
C MET A 108 -1.87 -2.95 4.71
N LEU A 109 -1.98 -2.65 6.01
CA LEU A 109 -1.47 -1.41 6.58
C LEU A 109 0.05 -1.28 6.38
N TYR A 110 0.80 -2.34 6.66
CA TYR A 110 2.26 -2.31 6.51
C TYR A 110 2.70 -2.15 5.06
N GLN A 111 1.98 -2.77 4.12
CA GLN A 111 2.24 -2.58 2.69
C GLN A 111 2.01 -1.12 2.27
N GLU A 112 0.91 -0.49 2.70
CA GLU A 112 0.61 0.91 2.41
C GLU A 112 1.65 1.87 3.03
N LEU A 113 2.00 1.66 4.30
CA LEU A 113 3.04 2.43 4.97
C LEU A 113 4.41 2.28 4.30
N TYR A 114 4.76 1.05 3.90
CA TYR A 114 6.00 0.81 3.17
C TYR A 114 6.02 1.58 1.84
N ARG A 115 4.93 1.52 1.07
CA ARG A 115 4.82 2.25 -0.20
C ARG A 115 4.99 3.75 0.00
N ARG A 116 4.22 4.36 0.93
CA ARG A 116 4.29 5.81 1.21
C ARG A 116 5.68 6.25 1.68
N ARG A 117 6.36 5.45 2.52
CA ARG A 117 7.74 5.72 2.94
C ARG A 117 8.74 5.61 1.80
N CYS A 118 8.58 4.62 0.91
CA CYS A 118 9.41 4.48 -0.28
C CYS A 118 9.22 5.66 -1.23
N ASP A 119 7.97 6.05 -1.49
CA ASP A 119 7.63 7.18 -2.36
C ASP A 119 8.17 8.49 -1.79
N HIS A 120 8.01 8.72 -0.48
CA HIS A 120 8.58 9.88 0.20
C HIS A 120 10.11 9.94 0.05
N ARG A 121 10.82 8.82 0.23
CA ARG A 121 12.28 8.76 0.02
C ARG A 121 12.68 9.00 -1.44
N ARG A 122 11.91 8.46 -2.41
CA ARG A 122 12.16 8.70 -3.84
C ARG A 122 11.98 10.18 -4.18
N MET A 123 10.92 10.81 -3.69
CA MET A 123 10.66 12.24 -3.86
C MET A 123 11.76 13.10 -3.24
N CYS A 124 12.17 12.83 -2.00
CA CYS A 124 13.26 13.57 -1.35
C CYS A 124 14.61 13.45 -2.09
N ARG A 125 14.87 12.30 -2.74
CA ARG A 125 16.09 12.08 -3.55
C ARG A 125 16.07 12.76 -4.92
N ARG A 126 14.90 13.19 -5.40
CA ARG A 126 14.73 13.77 -6.74
C ARG A 126 15.14 15.25 -6.81
N PHE A 127 15.34 15.90 -5.66
CA PHE A 127 15.69 17.32 -5.55
C PHE A 127 17.20 17.59 -5.35
N TYR A 128 18.07 16.60 -5.59
CA TYR A 128 19.53 16.74 -5.54
C TYR A 128 20.17 16.36 -6.87
#